data_AF-A0A357V9K3-F1
#
_entry.id   AF-A0A357V9K3-F1
#
_cell.length_a   1.000
_cell.length_b   1.000
_cell.length_c   1.000
_cell.angle_alpha   90.00
_cell.angle_beta   90.00
_cell.angle_gamma   90.00
#
_symmetry.space_group_name_H-M   'P 1'
#
loop_
_entity.id
_entity.type
_entity.pdbx_description
1 polymer ?
#
loop_
_entity_poly.entity_id
_entity_poly.type
_entity_poly.pdbx_seq_one_letter_code
_entity_poly.pdbx_strand_id
1 'polypeptide(L)'
;ALASAQALGLDRRRLLDVMAMSSGATWYGDNIDAIDWSRQGYDPGNTIGIIEKDVKAYLDALDDGGGVFETALLDELRALEPLDLEPGPQS
;
A
#
# COMPACT_ATOMS: atom_id res chain seq x y z
N ALA A 1 4.19 4.94 5.52
CA ALA A 1 5.63 4.68 5.74
C ALA A 1 6.46 4.94 4.47
N LEU A 2 6.26 4.20 3.38
CA LEU A 2 7.06 4.37 2.15
C LEU A 2 6.83 5.72 1.44
N ALA A 3 5.58 6.20 1.37
CA ALA A 3 5.28 7.54 0.87
C ALA A 3 6.00 8.64 1.69
N SER A 4 6.08 8.47 3.01
CA SER A 4 6.81 9.37 3.91
C SER A 4 8.33 9.30 3.67
N ALA A 5 8.87 8.11 3.40
CA ALA A 5 10.28 7.94 3.07
C ALA A 5 10.66 8.72 1.80
N GLN A 6 9.82 8.67 0.76
CA GLN A 6 10.01 9.47 -0.46
C GLN A 6 10.04 10.97 -0.16
N ALA A 7 9.09 11.48 0.62
CA ALA A 7 9.03 12.89 0.99
C ALA A 7 10.25 13.36 1.80
N LEU A 8 10.91 12.44 2.51
CA LEU A 8 12.09 12.69 3.33
C LEU A 8 13.41 12.37 2.61
N GLY A 9 13.36 11.91 1.34
CA GLY A 9 14.54 11.49 0.58
C GLY A 9 15.24 10.25 1.16
N LEU A 10 14.50 9.41 1.88
CA LEU A 10 14.99 8.16 2.44
C LEU A 10 14.85 7.01 1.44
N ASP A 11 15.84 6.12 1.44
CA ASP A 11 15.82 4.89 0.67
C ASP A 11 14.66 3.99 1.13
N ARG A 12 13.69 3.76 0.24
CA ARG A 12 12.46 3.00 0.53
C ARG A 12 12.74 1.52 0.68
N ARG A 13 13.72 1.01 -0.07
CA ARG A 13 14.19 -0.39 0.03
C ARG A 13 14.81 -0.62 1.40
N ARG A 14 15.64 0.30 1.87
CA ARG A 14 16.24 0.21 3.19
C ARG A 14 15.20 0.28 4.30
N LEU A 15 14.16 1.08 4.13
CA LEU A 15 13.04 1.10 5.07
C LEU A 15 12.30 -0.24 5.09
N LEU A 16 12.07 -0.88 3.94
CA LEU A 16 11.52 -2.24 3.86
C LEU A 16 12.39 -3.25 4.62
N ASP A 17 13.71 -3.23 4.44
CA ASP A 17 14.65 -4.11 5.16
C ASP A 17 14.53 -3.93 6.69
N VAL A 18 14.41 -2.68 7.15
CA VAL A 18 14.23 -2.38 8.58
C VAL A 18 12.89 -2.90 9.09
N MET A 19 11.81 -2.72 8.32
CA MET A 19 10.48 -3.21 8.68
C MET A 19 10.47 -4.75 8.78
N ALA A 20 11.10 -5.44 7.83
CA ALA A 20 11.21 -6.91 7.79
C ALA A 20 11.91 -7.52 9.01
N MET A 21 12.80 -6.76 9.66
CA MET A 21 13.53 -7.20 10.86
C MET A 21 12.89 -6.75 12.18
N SER A 22 11.66 -6.24 12.13
CA SER A 22 10.96 -5.65 13.28
C SER A 22 9.55 -6.24 13.48
N SER A 23 8.82 -5.77 14.49
CA SER A 23 7.40 -6.11 14.65
C SER A 23 6.49 -5.52 13.55
N GLY A 24 7.04 -4.69 12.66
CA GLY A 24 6.36 -4.16 11.47
C GLY A 24 6.47 -5.07 10.24
N ALA A 25 7.07 -6.25 10.36
CA ALA A 25 7.17 -7.21 9.26
C ALA A 25 5.78 -7.69 8.82
N THR A 26 5.56 -7.78 7.50
CA THR A 26 4.32 -8.31 6.91
C THR A 26 4.65 -9.13 5.68
N TRP A 27 3.86 -10.16 5.41
CA TRP A 27 4.04 -10.97 4.20
C TRP A 27 4.02 -10.11 2.92
N TYR A 28 3.13 -9.11 2.86
CA TYR A 28 3.06 -8.19 1.72
C TYR A 28 4.37 -7.41 1.51
N GLY A 29 4.94 -6.85 2.59
CA GLY A 29 6.21 -6.11 2.53
C GLY A 29 7.39 -7.00 2.12
N ASP A 30 7.45 -8.22 2.64
CA ASP A 30 8.54 -9.16 2.38
C ASP A 30 8.50 -9.73 0.94
N ASN A 31 7.33 -9.72 0.30
CA ASN A 31 7.11 -10.28 -1.04
C ASN A 31 6.87 -9.19 -2.09
N ILE A 32 7.18 -7.93 -1.79
CA ILE A 32 6.82 -6.78 -2.63
C ILE A 32 7.37 -6.87 -4.07
N ASP A 33 8.53 -7.50 -4.30
CA ASP A 33 9.08 -7.69 -5.66
C ASP A 33 8.45 -8.88 -6.41
N ALA A 34 7.90 -9.85 -5.68
CA ALA A 34 7.32 -11.06 -6.27
C ALA A 34 5.85 -10.88 -6.66
N ILE A 35 5.21 -9.84 -6.15
CA ILE A 35 3.81 -9.50 -6.42
C ILE A 35 3.77 -8.53 -7.61
N ASP A 36 3.11 -8.96 -8.67
CA ASP A 36 2.96 -8.30 -9.96
C ASP A 36 2.21 -6.95 -9.91
N TRP A 37 1.35 -6.74 -8.91
CA TRP A 37 0.58 -5.51 -8.73
C TRP A 37 1.05 -4.62 -7.57
N SER A 38 2.03 -5.04 -6.77
CA SER A 38 2.42 -4.36 -5.53
C SER A 38 2.95 -2.94 -5.70
N ARG A 39 3.41 -2.62 -6.92
CA ARG A 39 3.95 -1.32 -7.28
C ARG A 39 3.01 -0.47 -8.12
N GLN A 40 1.81 -0.98 -8.43
CA GLN A 40 0.83 -0.22 -9.20
C GLN A 40 0.26 0.91 -8.35
N GLY A 41 -0.01 2.05 -8.99
CA GLY A 41 -0.86 3.09 -8.42
C GLY A 41 -2.33 2.72 -8.55
N TYR A 42 -3.21 3.59 -8.06
CA TYR A 42 -4.64 3.42 -8.19
C TYR A 42 -5.09 3.54 -9.66
N ASP A 43 -5.81 2.53 -10.14
CA ASP A 43 -6.61 2.58 -11.36
C ASP A 43 -7.87 1.73 -11.15
N PRO A 44 -9.07 2.20 -11.53
CA PRO A 44 -10.30 1.44 -11.32
C PRO A 44 -10.34 0.09 -12.07
N GLY A 45 -9.49 -0.11 -13.07
CA GLY A 45 -9.37 -1.35 -13.85
C GLY A 45 -8.27 -2.30 -13.39
N ASN A 46 -7.50 -1.98 -12.35
CA ASN A 46 -6.40 -2.81 -11.86
C ASN A 46 -6.67 -3.45 -10.49
N THR A 47 -5.70 -4.20 -9.96
CA THR A 47 -5.83 -4.88 -8.66
C THR A 47 -6.05 -3.92 -7.50
N ILE A 48 -5.45 -2.73 -7.52
CA ILE A 48 -5.66 -1.70 -6.49
C ILE A 48 -7.11 -1.17 -6.51
N GLY A 49 -7.69 -1.00 -7.71
CA GLY A 49 -9.11 -0.67 -7.86
C GLY A 49 -10.05 -1.75 -7.28
N ILE A 50 -9.66 -3.03 -7.35
CA ILE A 50 -10.40 -4.11 -6.70
C ILE A 50 -10.37 -3.99 -5.17
N ILE A 51 -9.22 -3.59 -4.59
CA ILE A 51 -9.11 -3.32 -3.15
C ILE A 51 -10.11 -2.21 -2.73
N GLU A 52 -10.25 -1.15 -3.52
CA GLU A 52 -11.22 -0.08 -3.22
C GLU A 52 -12.66 -0.62 -3.16
N LYS A 53 -13.02 -1.45 -4.15
CA LYS A 53 -14.33 -2.10 -4.21
C LYS A 53 -14.57 -3.00 -2.99
N ASP A 54 -13.56 -3.78 -2.57
CA ASP A 54 -13.68 -4.68 -1.43
C ASP A 54 -13.76 -3.91 -0.10
N VAL A 55 -13.03 -2.79 0.05
CA VAL A 55 -13.17 -1.87 1.19
C VAL A 55 -14.57 -1.27 1.23
N LYS A 56 -15.10 -0.77 0.10
CA LYS A 56 -16.49 -0.26 0.03
C LYS A 56 -17.51 -1.32 0.45
N ALA A 57 -17.37 -2.55 -0.04
CA ALA A 57 -18.26 -3.64 0.33
C ALA A 57 -18.20 -3.97 1.83
N TYR A 58 -17.02 -3.88 2.45
CA TYR A 58 -16.87 -4.00 3.90
C TYR A 58 -17.60 -2.85 4.63
N LEU A 59 -17.44 -1.60 4.19
CA LEU A 59 -18.10 -0.45 4.80
C LEU A 59 -19.62 -0.47 4.66
N ASP A 60 -20.13 -0.91 3.51
CA ASP A 60 -21.57 -1.11 3.26
C ASP A 60 -22.19 -2.15 4.21
N ALA A 61 -21.37 -3.06 4.76
CA ALA A 61 -21.80 -4.05 5.74
C ALA A 61 -21.77 -3.54 7.19
N LEU A 62 -21.21 -2.35 7.46
CA LEU A 62 -21.23 -1.72 8.77
C LEU A 62 -22.50 -0.88 8.94
N ASP A 63 -23.19 -1.01 10.08
CA ASP A 63 -24.47 -0.35 10.36
C ASP A 63 -24.42 1.19 10.29
N ASP A 64 -23.24 1.80 10.44
CA ASP A 64 -23.03 3.25 10.38
C ASP A 64 -22.37 3.75 9.09
N GLY A 65 -22.05 2.85 8.15
CA GLY A 65 -21.42 3.20 6.87
C GLY A 65 -19.97 3.68 6.98
N GLY A 66 -19.32 3.47 8.14
CA GLY A 66 -17.98 3.96 8.43
C GLY A 66 -17.93 5.42 8.89
N GLY A 67 -16.75 5.87 9.31
CA GLY A 67 -16.50 7.20 9.82
C GLY A 67 -15.43 7.98 9.05
N VAL A 68 -14.85 8.97 9.73
CA VAL A 68 -13.82 9.87 9.17
C VAL A 68 -12.57 9.11 8.75
N PHE A 69 -12.21 8.06 9.50
CA PHE A 69 -11.04 7.24 9.20
C PHE A 69 -11.23 6.45 7.90
N GLU A 70 -12.38 5.82 7.73
CA GLU A 70 -12.74 5.01 6.57
C GLU A 70 -12.82 5.86 5.31
N THR A 71 -13.33 7.08 5.43
CA THR A 71 -13.33 8.07 4.35
C THR A 71 -11.91 8.46 3.96
N ALA A 72 -11.07 8.80 4.94
CA ALA A 72 -9.67 9.14 4.69
C ALA A 72 -8.89 7.96 4.08
N LEU A 73 -9.15 6.73 4.52
CA LEU A 73 -8.55 5.53 3.94
C LEU A 73 -8.88 5.37 2.45
N LEU A 74 -10.15 5.57 2.06
CA LEU A 74 -10.55 5.52 0.65
C LEU A 74 -9.92 6.62 -0.19
N ASP A 75 -9.80 7.83 0.36
CA ASP A 75 -9.17 8.95 -0.34
C ASP A 75 -7.67 8.72 -0.53
N GLU A 76 -6.96 8.22 0.49
CA GLU A 76 -5.55 7.83 0.39
C GLU A 76 -5.35 6.67 -0.61
N LEU A 77 -6.26 5.68 -0.63
CA LEU A 77 -6.20 4.59 -1.59
C LEU A 77 -6.33 5.09 -3.03
N ARG A 78 -7.21 6.06 -3.29
CA ARG A 78 -7.38 6.70 -4.62
C ARG A 78 -6.20 7.59 -5.01
N ALA A 79 -5.49 8.13 -4.02
CA ALA A 79 -4.31 8.95 -4.23
C ALA A 79 -3.02 8.13 -4.38
N LEU A 80 -3.07 6.79 -4.31
CA LEU A 80 -1.89 5.95 -4.46
C LEU A 80 -1.24 6.14 -5.83
N GLU A 81 -0.04 6.69 -5.81
CA GLU A 81 0.85 6.73 -6.97
C GLU A 81 1.60 5.40 -7.12
N PRO A 82 2.04 5.05 -8.35
CA PRO A 82 2.92 3.90 -8.55
C PRO A 82 4.15 3.96 -7.65
N LEU A 83 4.44 2.84 -6.99
CA LEU A 83 5.55 2.76 -6.07
C LEU A 83 6.86 2.56 -6.85
N ASP A 84 7.64 3.62 -6.92
CA ASP A 84 9.04 3.53 -7.30
C ASP A 84 9.83 2.86 -6.16
N LEU A 85 10.63 1.86 -6.49
CA LEU A 85 11.50 1.16 -5.54
C LEU A 85 12.85 0.89 -6.19
N GLU A 86 13.85 1.23 -5.41
CA GLU A 86 15.25 0.99 -5.67
C GLU A 86 15.45 -0.51 -5.95
N PRO A 87 16.34 -0.90 -6.89
CA PRO A 87 16.46 -2.29 -7.31
C PRO A 87 16.66 -3.26 -6.15
N GLY A 88 16.06 -4.43 -6.25
CA GLY A 88 16.19 -5.47 -5.23
C GLY A 88 17.58 -6.10 -5.25
N PRO A 89 17.95 -6.84 -4.20
CA PRO A 89 19.15 -7.66 -4.25
C PRO A 89 19.08 -8.56 -5.49
N GLN A 90 20.10 -8.45 -6.36
CA GLN A 90 20.21 -9.33 -7.53
C GLN A 90 20.34 -10.77 -7.02
N SER A 91 19.44 -11.63 -7.47
CA SER A 91 19.46 -13.07 -7.20
C SER A 91 20.54 -13.77 -8.02
#